data_AF-A0A285HSZ9-F1
#
_entry.id   AF-A0A285HSZ9-F1
#
_cell.length_a   1.000
_cell.length_b   1.000
_cell.length_c   1.000
_cell.angle_alpha   90.00
_cell.angle_beta   90.00
_cell.angle_gamma   90.00
#
_symmetry.space_group_name_H-M   'P 1'
#
loop_
_entity.id
_entity.type
_entity.pdbx_description
1 polymer ?
#
loop_
_entity_poly.entity_id
_entity_poly.type
_entity_poly.pdbx_seq_one_letter_code
_entity_poly.pdbx_strand_id
1 'polypeptide(L)'
;MYVRIYNLKVPKPEDVTKEFYKLGPQGEGETYTILTYNQENLEEVRKADIWDKITDNNYKQLKERVNEFQTHVINTWDKDPFKEYPFLIEENNLYYLKLKEDNSWMLATLKEDKIYVIEESW
;
A
#
# COMPACT_ATOMS: atom_id res chain seq x y z
N MET A 1 -16.32 -6.93 11.04
CA MET A 1 -16.97 -6.46 9.81
C MET A 1 -15.88 -6.08 8.82
N TYR A 2 -15.74 -6.76 7.69
CA TYR A 2 -14.69 -6.46 6.70
C TYR A 2 -15.04 -5.19 5.95
N VAL A 3 -14.06 -4.31 5.72
CA VAL A 3 -14.22 -3.14 4.85
C VAL A 3 -13.37 -3.36 3.62
N ARG A 4 -13.93 -3.11 2.43
CA ARG A 4 -13.13 -3.04 1.21
C ARG A 4 -12.46 -1.68 1.17
N ILE A 5 -11.24 -1.61 1.66
CA ILE A 5 -10.34 -0.50 1.40
C ILE A 5 -9.50 -0.95 0.20
N TYR A 6 -9.71 -0.33 -0.96
CA TYR A 6 -8.95 -0.62 -2.18
C TYR A 6 -8.95 -2.10 -2.64
N ASN A 7 -10.05 -2.82 -2.47
CA ASN A 7 -10.17 -4.28 -2.70
C ASN A 7 -9.34 -5.19 -1.77
N LEU A 8 -8.67 -4.67 -0.74
CA LEU A 8 -8.16 -5.52 0.33
C LEU A 8 -9.33 -6.10 1.12
N LYS A 9 -9.38 -7.43 1.23
CA LYS A 9 -10.36 -8.12 2.07
C LYS A 9 -9.76 -8.33 3.47
N VAL A 10 -9.64 -7.23 4.21
CA VAL A 10 -9.08 -7.19 5.56
C VAL A 10 -10.12 -6.66 6.56
N PRO A 11 -9.98 -6.96 7.86
CA PRO A 11 -10.78 -6.35 8.92
C PRO A 11 -10.82 -4.82 8.78
N LYS A 12 -11.84 -4.19 9.38
CA LYS A 12 -11.90 -2.73 9.42
C LYS A 12 -10.72 -2.19 10.25
N PRO A 13 -9.93 -1.23 9.75
CA PRO A 13 -8.90 -0.58 10.56
C PRO A 13 -9.53 0.34 11.62
N GLU A 14 -8.76 0.62 12.67
CA GLU A 14 -9.10 1.63 13.69
C GLU A 14 -9.02 3.03 13.10
N ASP A 15 -7.97 3.28 12.30
CA ASP A 15 -7.74 4.57 11.65
C ASP A 15 -7.23 4.40 10.22
N VAL A 16 -7.53 5.41 9.39
CA VAL A 16 -7.13 5.50 7.99
C VAL A 16 -6.48 6.86 7.77
N THR A 17 -5.16 6.88 7.71
CA THR A 17 -4.39 8.10 7.43
C THR A 17 -4.05 8.15 5.94
N LYS A 18 -4.41 9.25 5.26
CA LYS A 18 -4.09 9.46 3.84
C LYS A 18 -2.98 10.49 3.70
N GLU A 19 -1.75 10.00 3.59
CA GLU A 19 -0.55 10.84 3.51
C GLU A 19 -0.38 11.51 2.14
N PHE A 20 -0.87 10.86 1.09
CA PHE A 20 -0.88 11.44 -0.25
C PHE A 20 -2.15 11.08 -1.00
N TYR A 21 -2.65 12.05 -1.76
CA TYR A 21 -3.79 11.86 -2.64
C TYR A 21 -3.79 12.87 -3.78
N LYS A 22 -3.82 12.33 -5.00
CA LYS A 22 -3.96 13.12 -6.22
C LYS A 22 -4.99 12.46 -7.10
N LEU A 23 -5.98 13.24 -7.52
CA LEU A 23 -6.98 12.82 -8.50
C LEU A 23 -6.68 13.45 -9.85
N GLY A 24 -6.77 12.62 -10.88
CA GLY A 24 -6.92 13.03 -12.26
C GLY A 24 -8.38 13.40 -12.59
N PRO A 25 -8.58 14.07 -13.74
CA PRO A 25 -9.87 14.61 -14.16
C PRO A 25 -10.97 13.55 -14.40
N GLN A 26 -10.62 12.28 -14.64
CA GLN A 26 -11.56 11.18 -14.90
C GLN A 26 -11.73 10.24 -13.69
N GLY A 27 -11.18 10.61 -12.52
CA GLY A 27 -11.24 9.80 -11.30
C GLY A 27 -10.10 8.79 -11.16
N GLU A 28 -9.18 8.77 -12.12
CA GLU A 28 -7.85 8.18 -12.02
C GLU A 28 -7.02 8.90 -10.95
N GLY A 29 -5.93 8.29 -10.47
CA GLY A 29 -5.15 8.96 -9.44
C GLY A 29 -4.23 8.07 -8.63
N GLU A 30 -3.56 8.74 -7.70
CA GLU A 30 -2.48 8.18 -6.92
C GLU A 30 -2.75 8.40 -5.45
N THR A 31 -2.54 7.37 -4.64
CA THR A 31 -2.78 7.44 -3.20
C THR A 31 -1.65 6.79 -2.41
N TYR A 32 -1.34 7.37 -1.25
CA TYR A 32 -0.57 6.71 -0.20
C TYR A 32 -1.39 6.76 1.09
N THR A 33 -1.78 5.58 1.57
CA THR A 33 -2.68 5.40 2.71
C THR A 33 -2.06 4.46 3.74
N ILE A 34 -2.28 4.75 5.01
CA ILE A 34 -1.82 3.95 6.15
C ILE A 34 -3.05 3.50 6.92
N LEU A 35 -3.17 2.19 7.12
CA LEU A 35 -4.24 1.57 7.88
C LEU A 35 -3.68 1.12 9.23
N THR A 36 -4.19 1.67 10.31
CA THR A 36 -3.75 1.33 11.68
C THR A 36 -4.74 0.37 12.32
N TYR A 37 -4.25 -0.67 12.97
CA TYR A 37 -5.08 -1.69 13.60
C TYR A 37 -4.79 -1.81 15.10
N ASN A 38 -5.82 -2.13 15.88
CA ASN A 38 -5.62 -2.68 17.21
C ASN A 38 -5.04 -4.10 17.12
N GLN A 39 -4.55 -4.64 18.25
CA GLN A 39 -3.90 -5.94 18.27
C GLN A 39 -4.81 -7.11 17.84
N GLU A 40 -6.09 -7.09 18.19
CA GLU A 40 -7.05 -8.15 17.83
C GLU A 40 -7.27 -8.21 16.31
N ASN A 41 -7.59 -7.07 15.70
CA ASN A 41 -7.82 -6.95 14.26
C ASN A 41 -6.52 -7.19 13.46
N LEU A 42 -5.36 -6.82 14.00
CA LEU A 42 -4.06 -7.06 13.36
C LEU A 42 -3.77 -8.56 13.19
N GLU A 43 -4.12 -9.38 14.19
CA GLU A 43 -3.95 -10.83 14.09
C GLU A 43 -4.86 -11.45 13.02
N GLU A 44 -6.07 -10.91 12.83
CA GLU A 44 -6.94 -11.29 11.72
C GLU A 44 -6.38 -10.84 10.37
N VAL A 45 -5.82 -9.62 10.29
CA VAL A 45 -5.12 -9.13 9.10
C VAL A 45 -4.00 -10.09 8.71
N ARG A 46 -3.13 -10.48 9.66
CA ARG A 46 -2.00 -11.39 9.42
C ARG A 46 -2.42 -12.76 8.91
N LYS A 47 -3.58 -13.25 9.34
CA LYS A 47 -4.14 -14.56 8.96
C LYS A 47 -4.92 -14.52 7.65
N ALA A 48 -5.12 -13.35 7.06
CA ALA A 48 -5.84 -13.24 5.79
C ALA A 48 -5.06 -13.93 4.67
N ASP A 49 -5.73 -14.80 3.92
CA ASP A 49 -5.17 -15.53 2.78
C ASP A 49 -5.10 -14.65 1.52
N ILE A 50 -4.42 -13.51 1.66
CA ILE A 50 -4.17 -12.54 0.60
C ILE A 50 -2.69 -12.16 0.53
N TRP A 51 -1.89 -12.53 1.53
CA TRP A 51 -0.52 -12.08 1.65
C TRP A 51 0.44 -13.05 0.96
N ASP A 52 1.23 -12.51 0.06
CA ASP A 52 2.43 -13.15 -0.46
C ASP A 52 3.65 -12.74 0.36
N LYS A 53 4.69 -13.59 0.34
CA LYS A 53 6.00 -13.25 0.93
C LYS A 53 6.88 -12.57 -0.10
N ILE A 54 7.56 -11.52 0.31
CA ILE A 54 8.65 -10.94 -0.48
C ILE A 54 9.83 -11.92 -0.48
N THR A 55 10.28 -12.27 -1.67
CA THR A 55 11.40 -13.19 -1.95
C THR A 55 12.36 -12.51 -2.93
N ASP A 56 13.58 -13.02 -3.06
CA ASP A 56 14.58 -12.49 -4.00
C ASP A 56 14.03 -12.36 -5.44
N ASN A 57 13.14 -13.27 -5.84
CA ASN A 57 12.53 -13.29 -7.17
C ASN A 57 11.61 -12.10 -7.44
N ASN A 58 10.90 -11.60 -6.43
CA ASN A 58 9.94 -10.48 -6.59
C ASN A 58 10.45 -9.16 -5.98
N TYR A 59 11.45 -9.22 -5.09
CA TYR A 59 11.98 -8.07 -4.35
C TYR A 59 12.40 -6.93 -5.29
N LYS A 60 13.17 -7.25 -6.33
CA LYS A 60 13.68 -6.25 -7.28
C LYS A 60 12.53 -5.51 -7.98
N GLN A 61 11.57 -6.25 -8.52
CA GLN A 61 10.43 -5.66 -9.25
C GLN A 61 9.55 -4.81 -8.34
N LEU A 62 9.27 -5.27 -7.12
CA LEU A 62 8.49 -4.51 -6.13
C LEU A 62 9.21 -3.22 -5.73
N LYS A 63 10.53 -3.31 -5.49
CA LYS A 63 11.36 -2.16 -5.12
C LYS A 63 11.44 -1.13 -6.23
N GLU A 64 11.61 -1.55 -7.48
CA GLU A 64 11.61 -0.65 -8.64
C GLU A 64 10.28 0.11 -8.73
N ARG A 65 9.15 -0.60 -8.64
CA ARG A 65 7.81 0.01 -8.67
C ARG A 65 7.59 1.01 -7.52
N VAL A 66 7.98 0.67 -6.30
CA VAL A 66 7.87 1.59 -5.15
C VAL A 66 8.74 2.83 -5.36
N ASN A 67 9.97 2.68 -5.84
CA ASN A 67 10.89 3.80 -6.08
C ASN A 67 10.35 4.74 -7.17
N GLU A 68 9.80 4.20 -8.25
CA GLU A 68 9.18 4.99 -9.32
C GLU A 68 8.01 5.81 -8.78
N PHE A 69 7.11 5.18 -8.02
CA PHE A 69 5.98 5.85 -7.38
C PHE A 69 6.44 6.95 -6.41
N GLN A 70 7.36 6.64 -5.50
CA GLN A 70 7.89 7.61 -4.53
C GLN A 70 8.55 8.80 -5.23
N THR A 71 9.34 8.55 -6.27
CA THR A 71 10.00 9.60 -7.05
C THR A 71 8.97 10.51 -7.72
N HIS A 72 7.92 9.94 -8.31
CA HIS A 72 6.85 10.73 -8.93
C HIS A 72 6.10 11.60 -7.91
N VAL A 73 5.74 11.04 -6.75
CA VAL A 73 5.06 11.77 -5.68
C VAL A 73 5.93 12.91 -5.15
N ILE A 74 7.22 12.66 -4.86
CA ILE A 74 8.16 13.67 -4.38
C ILE A 74 8.35 14.80 -5.41
N ASN A 75 8.37 14.48 -6.70
CA ASN A 75 8.49 15.49 -7.75
C ASN A 75 7.19 16.29 -7.98
N THR A 76 6.05 15.75 -7.58
CA THR A 76 4.73 16.35 -7.79
C THR A 76 4.27 17.18 -6.60
N TRP A 77 4.75 16.88 -5.39
CA TRP A 77 4.21 17.42 -4.15
C TRP A 77 5.30 18.09 -3.30
N ASP A 78 4.99 19.25 -2.73
CA ASP A 78 5.96 20.03 -1.93
C ASP A 78 6.34 19.35 -0.60
N LYS A 79 5.51 18.41 -0.12
CA LYS A 79 5.79 17.58 1.06
C LYS A 79 6.24 16.19 0.61
N ASP A 80 7.27 15.65 1.24
CA ASP A 80 7.63 14.25 1.09
C ASP A 80 6.85 13.42 2.14
N PRO A 81 5.79 12.69 1.76
CA PRO A 81 5.00 11.89 2.70
C PRO A 81 5.77 10.67 3.23
N PHE A 82 6.87 10.27 2.58
CA PHE A 82 7.62 9.07 2.92
C PHE A 82 8.69 9.32 3.98
N LYS A 83 8.97 10.58 4.35
CA LYS A 83 9.91 10.91 5.44
C LYS A 83 9.40 10.46 6.80
N GLU A 84 8.13 10.73 7.09
CA GLU A 84 7.52 10.38 8.37
C GLU A 84 7.03 8.92 8.36
N TYR A 85 6.51 8.48 7.22
CA TYR A 85 5.97 7.15 7.03
C TYR A 85 6.64 6.49 5.81
N PRO A 86 7.81 5.86 5.96
CA PRO A 86 8.49 5.24 4.83
C PRO A 86 7.75 3.99 4.37
N PHE A 87 7.45 3.92 3.07
CA PHE A 87 6.98 2.69 2.43
C PHE A 87 8.20 1.84 2.06
N LEU A 88 8.48 0.79 2.82
CA LEU A 88 9.67 -0.05 2.64
C LEU A 88 9.31 -1.44 2.13
N ILE A 89 10.03 -1.88 1.11
CA ILE A 89 10.09 -3.28 0.67
C ILE A 89 11.32 -3.90 1.35
N GLU A 90 11.09 -4.82 2.28
CA GLU A 90 12.12 -5.58 2.98
C GLU A 90 11.88 -7.07 2.69
N GLU A 91 12.97 -7.85 2.63
CA GLU A 91 12.89 -9.29 2.47
C GLU A 91 12.09 -9.92 3.64
N ASN A 92 11.30 -10.94 3.34
CA ASN A 92 10.41 -11.64 4.28
C ASN A 92 9.18 -10.85 4.77
N ASN A 93 9.00 -9.58 4.38
CA ASN A 93 7.74 -8.88 4.65
C ASN A 93 6.59 -9.48 3.83
N LEU A 94 5.38 -9.34 4.38
CA LEU A 94 4.15 -9.73 3.71
C LEU A 94 3.67 -8.57 2.82
N TYR A 95 3.26 -8.91 1.61
CA TYR A 95 2.72 -7.95 0.66
C TYR A 95 1.49 -8.48 -0.06
N TYR A 96 0.71 -7.56 -0.61
CA TYR A 96 -0.37 -7.87 -1.54
C TYR A 96 -0.21 -6.95 -2.74
N LEU A 97 -0.09 -7.54 -3.93
CA LEU A 97 -0.06 -6.81 -5.19
C LEU A 97 -1.30 -7.17 -6.00
N LYS A 98 -2.04 -6.16 -6.43
CA LYS A 98 -3.10 -6.30 -7.42
C LYS A 98 -2.74 -5.50 -8.65
N LEU A 99 -2.71 -6.17 -9.80
CA LEU A 99 -2.56 -5.57 -11.12
C LEU A 99 -3.90 -5.67 -11.87
N LYS A 100 -4.31 -4.60 -12.54
CA LYS A 100 -5.47 -4.56 -13.44
C LYS A 100 -5.01 -4.58 -14.90
N GLU A 101 -5.94 -4.84 -15.82
CA GLU A 101 -5.67 -4.90 -17.27
C GLU A 101 -5.24 -3.54 -17.86
N ASP A 102 -5.69 -2.44 -17.26
CA ASP A 102 -5.35 -1.06 -17.63
C ASP A 102 -3.98 -0.60 -17.08
N ASN A 103 -3.18 -1.51 -16.52
CA ASN A 103 -1.95 -1.26 -15.77
C ASN A 103 -2.12 -0.52 -14.44
N SER A 104 -3.33 -0.19 -14.00
CA SER A 104 -3.56 0.24 -12.62
C SER A 104 -3.08 -0.83 -11.66
N TRP A 105 -2.56 -0.39 -10.53
CA TRP A 105 -2.03 -1.29 -9.54
C TRP A 105 -2.19 -0.76 -8.13
N MET A 106 -2.22 -1.70 -7.20
CA MET A 106 -2.18 -1.41 -5.78
C MET A 106 -1.21 -2.36 -5.11
N LEU A 107 -0.32 -1.80 -4.30
CA LEU A 107 0.61 -2.54 -3.47
C LEU A 107 0.34 -2.22 -2.00
N ALA A 108 0.11 -3.25 -1.22
CA ALA A 108 0.03 -3.15 0.23
C ALA A 108 1.17 -3.93 0.87
N THR A 109 1.77 -3.40 1.94
CA THR A 109 2.72 -4.10 2.78
C THR A 109 2.25 -4.09 4.22
N LEU A 110 2.44 -5.21 4.90
CA LEU A 110 2.15 -5.33 6.33
C LEU A 110 3.45 -5.16 7.10
N LYS A 111 3.53 -4.13 7.94
CA LYS A 111 4.67 -3.86 8.80
C LYS A 111 4.19 -3.51 10.20
N GLU A 112 4.70 -4.24 11.19
CA GLU A 112 4.32 -4.09 12.59
C GLU A 112 2.79 -4.20 12.79
N ASP A 113 2.15 -3.09 13.13
CA ASP A 113 0.72 -2.92 13.41
C ASP A 113 -0.05 -2.18 12.30
N LYS A 114 0.62 -1.88 11.18
CA LYS A 114 0.08 -1.07 10.09
C LYS A 114 0.14 -1.79 8.75
N ILE A 115 -0.86 -1.50 7.93
CA ILE A 115 -0.79 -1.76 6.49
C ILE A 115 -0.49 -0.44 5.80
N TYR A 116 0.57 -0.43 5.01
CA TYR A 116 0.89 0.67 4.13
C TYR A 116 0.35 0.32 2.75
N VAL A 117 -0.37 1.23 2.10
CA VAL A 117 -1.00 1.00 0.80
C VAL A 117 -0.63 2.14 -0.14
N ILE A 118 -0.04 1.80 -1.27
CA ILE A 118 0.12 2.70 -2.40
C ILE A 118 -0.74 2.20 -3.56
N GLU A 119 -1.38 3.13 -4.26
CA GLU A 119 -2.22 2.84 -5.41
C GLU A 119 -1.94 3.85 -6.52
N GLU A 120 -1.88 3.35 -7.74
CA GLU A 120 -1.84 4.12 -8.97
C GLU A 120 -2.94 3.58 -9.88
N SER A 121 -3.91 4.41 -10.19
CA SER A 121 -5.04 4.08 -11.06
C SER A 121 -5.04 4.98 -12.29
N TRP A 122 -5.35 4.37 -13.43
CA TRP A 122 -5.41 5.00 -14.76
C TRP A 122 -6.79 4.81 -15.40
#